data_AF-A0AA40VUG3-F1
#
_entry.id   AF-A0AA40VUG3-F1
#
_cell.length_a   1.000
_cell.length_b   1.000
_cell.length_c   1.000
_cell.angle_alpha   90.00
_cell.angle_beta   90.00
_cell.angle_gamma   90.00
#
_symmetry.space_group_name_H-M   'P 1'
#
loop_
_entity.id
_entity.type
_entity.pdbx_description
1 polymer ?
#
loop_
_entity_poly.entity_id
_entity_poly.type
_entity_poly.pdbx_seq_one_letter_code
_entity_poly.pdbx_strand_id
1 'polypeptide(L)'
;MKNSKNLNSAVVERVGSDSEIAQQVCAAVEGNFRNILTRARILKRKIWLISRDGEKNIAGLAVVITSTTDDYSQLLLKGEELAQKVRSLFAGVDLLLLLPPNESFVLGMVLATGESFSTLVTVKEFLNSQTGGIYNV
;
A
#
# COMPACT_ATOMS: atom_id res chain seq x y z
N MET A 1 -0.33 42.12 -23.72
CA MET A 1 -0.76 41.44 -22.48
C MET A 1 -1.52 40.18 -22.83
N LYS A 2 -0.99 39.01 -22.45
CA LYS A 2 -1.75 37.87 -21.90
C LYS A 2 -0.73 36.83 -21.43
N ASN A 3 -0.59 36.77 -20.10
CA ASN A 3 0.14 35.76 -19.36
C ASN A 3 -0.40 34.37 -19.70
N SER A 4 0.49 33.43 -20.03
CA SER A 4 0.25 32.03 -19.72
C SER A 4 1.47 31.53 -18.95
N LYS A 5 1.38 31.61 -17.62
CA LYS A 5 2.32 30.95 -16.73
C LYS A 5 2.10 29.45 -16.91
N ASN A 6 3.04 28.77 -17.55
CA ASN A 6 3.15 27.31 -17.52
C ASN A 6 3.49 26.89 -16.08
N LEU A 7 2.46 26.76 -15.26
CA LEU A 7 2.51 26.22 -13.90
C LEU A 7 2.05 24.78 -13.96
N ASN A 8 2.87 23.91 -14.55
CA ASN A 8 2.74 22.46 -14.45
C ASN A 8 4.13 21.85 -14.25
N SER A 9 4.88 22.38 -13.28
CA SER A 9 5.89 21.58 -12.59
C SER A 9 5.13 20.64 -11.65
N ALA A 10 4.47 19.63 -12.22
CA ALA A 10 4.04 18.49 -11.45
C ALA A 10 5.32 17.89 -10.87
N VAL A 11 5.50 18.06 -9.56
CA VAL A 11 6.46 17.27 -8.80
C VAL A 11 5.98 15.84 -8.95
N VAL A 12 6.51 15.15 -9.96
CA VAL A 12 6.45 13.70 -10.06
C VAL A 12 7.33 13.23 -8.91
N GLU A 13 6.76 13.10 -7.72
CA GLU A 13 7.35 12.26 -6.70
C GLU A 13 7.61 10.93 -7.39
N ARG A 14 8.89 10.61 -7.60
CA ARG A 14 9.30 9.32 -8.12
C ARG A 14 8.87 8.29 -7.08
N VAL A 15 7.64 7.80 -7.21
CA VAL A 15 7.19 6.59 -6.55
C VAL A 15 8.17 5.52 -7.04
N GLY A 16 9.09 5.10 -6.19
CA GLY A 16 10.08 4.08 -6.52
C GLY A 16 9.39 2.86 -7.13
N SER A 17 10.07 2.18 -8.04
CA SER A 17 9.53 0.97 -8.66
C SER A 17 9.16 -0.07 -7.59
N ASP A 18 8.16 -0.91 -7.86
CA ASP A 18 7.71 -1.93 -6.90
C ASP A 18 8.87 -2.81 -6.39
N SER A 19 9.86 -3.08 -7.26
CA SER A 19 11.09 -3.82 -6.89
C SER A 19 11.97 -3.06 -5.90
N GLU A 20 12.17 -1.76 -6.06
CA GLU A 20 12.96 -0.94 -5.14
C GLU A 20 12.26 -0.80 -3.78
N ILE A 21 10.94 -0.70 -3.78
CA ILE A 21 10.13 -0.68 -2.54
C ILE A 21 10.26 -2.03 -1.83
N ALA A 22 10.09 -3.14 -2.54
CA ALA A 22 10.23 -4.48 -1.98
C ALA A 22 11.61 -4.71 -1.36
N GLN A 23 12.67 -4.27 -2.05
CA GLN A 23 14.04 -4.39 -1.55
C GLN A 23 14.25 -3.59 -0.26
N GLN A 24 13.76 -2.35 -0.20
CA GLN A 24 13.87 -1.51 1.00
C GLN A 24 13.10 -2.09 2.19
N VAL A 25 11.87 -2.56 1.98
CA VAL A 25 11.08 -3.20 3.04
C VAL A 25 11.76 -4.48 3.53
N CYS A 26 12.24 -5.33 2.62
CA CYS A 26 12.94 -6.57 2.99
C CYS A 26 14.26 -6.30 3.74
N ALA A 27 14.99 -5.26 3.38
CA ALA A 27 16.25 -4.89 4.03
C ALA A 27 16.05 -4.32 5.44
N ALA A 28 14.87 -3.78 5.73
CA ALA A 28 14.57 -3.15 7.01
C ALA A 28 14.13 -4.12 8.11
N VAL A 29 13.96 -5.40 7.77
CA VAL A 29 13.55 -6.47 8.68
C VAL A 29 14.59 -7.59 8.71
N GLU A 30 14.67 -8.29 9.84
CA GLU A 30 15.70 -9.29 10.09
C GLU A 30 15.12 -10.71 10.23
N GLY A 31 16.01 -11.70 10.12
CA GLY A 31 15.72 -13.11 10.40
C GLY A 31 14.62 -13.71 9.52
N ASN A 32 13.79 -14.59 10.13
CA ASN A 32 12.72 -15.30 9.42
C ASN A 32 11.67 -14.36 8.81
N PHE A 33 11.53 -13.15 9.37
CA PHE A 33 10.58 -12.16 8.87
C PHE A 33 10.99 -11.60 7.50
N ARG A 34 12.30 -11.45 7.26
CA ARG A 34 12.84 -11.11 5.94
C ARG A 34 12.51 -12.18 4.90
N ASN A 35 12.63 -13.46 5.27
CA ASN A 35 12.33 -14.57 4.34
C ASN A 35 10.84 -14.57 3.93
N ILE A 36 9.95 -14.23 4.87
CA ILE A 36 8.52 -14.06 4.59
C ILE A 36 8.30 -12.90 3.61
N LEU A 37 8.91 -11.73 3.86
CA LEU A 37 8.76 -10.57 2.98
C LEU A 37 9.38 -10.76 1.58
N THR A 38 10.46 -11.52 1.45
CA THR A 38 11.03 -11.84 0.12
C THR A 38 10.11 -12.69 -0.75
N ARG A 39 9.15 -13.42 -0.14
CA ARG A 39 8.11 -14.17 -0.85
C ARG A 39 6.82 -13.36 -1.03
N ALA A 40 6.67 -12.26 -0.31
CA ALA A 40 5.51 -11.42 -0.40
C ALA A 40 5.58 -10.51 -1.64
N ARG A 41 4.43 -10.19 -2.22
CA ARG A 41 4.31 -9.14 -3.23
C ARG A 41 4.13 -7.81 -2.51
N ILE A 42 5.09 -6.89 -2.69
CA ILE A 42 5.11 -5.58 -2.04
C ILE A 42 4.93 -4.51 -3.12
N LEU A 43 3.92 -3.66 -2.99
CA LEU A 43 3.57 -2.63 -3.97
C LEU A 43 3.39 -1.29 -3.26
N LYS A 44 3.78 -0.19 -3.93
CA LYS A 44 3.40 1.16 -3.50
C LYS A 44 2.34 1.70 -4.45
N ARG A 45 1.13 1.93 -3.96
CA ARG A 45 -0.04 2.29 -4.78
C ARG A 45 -0.90 3.34 -4.11
N LYS A 46 -1.48 4.24 -4.90
CA LYS A 46 -2.63 5.01 -4.46
C LYS A 46 -3.83 4.08 -4.50
N ILE A 47 -4.53 3.98 -3.38
CA ILE A 47 -5.66 3.06 -3.23
C ILE A 47 -6.88 3.77 -2.68
N TRP A 48 -8.05 3.26 -3.04
CA TRP A 48 -9.31 3.56 -2.37
C TRP A 48 -9.86 2.27 -1.77
N LEU A 49 -9.96 2.23 -0.45
CA LEU A 49 -10.63 1.18 0.30
C LEU A 49 -12.07 1.60 0.57
N ILE A 50 -13.00 0.78 0.08
CA ILE A 50 -14.42 0.91 0.38
C ILE A 50 -14.79 -0.27 1.27
N SER A 51 -15.15 0.03 2.52
CA SER A 51 -15.69 -0.97 3.43
C SER A 51 -17.04 -1.47 2.92
N ARG A 52 -17.28 -2.79 2.90
CA ARG A 52 -18.54 -3.36 2.38
C ARG A 52 -19.76 -2.98 3.21
N ASP A 53 -19.57 -2.65 4.48
CA ASP A 53 -20.61 -2.08 5.36
C ASP A 53 -20.90 -0.60 5.08
N GLY A 54 -20.13 0.04 4.18
CA GLY A 54 -20.29 1.45 3.81
C GLY A 54 -19.78 2.44 4.85
N GLU A 55 -19.22 1.98 5.97
CA GLU A 55 -18.91 2.84 7.12
C GLU A 55 -17.61 3.62 6.96
N LYS A 56 -16.65 3.10 6.19
CA LYS A 56 -15.31 3.69 6.06
C LYS A 56 -14.82 3.69 4.62
N ASN A 57 -14.49 4.89 4.15
CA ASN A 57 -13.77 5.12 2.91
C ASN A 57 -12.38 5.66 3.26
N ILE A 58 -11.34 4.94 2.86
CA ILE A 58 -9.95 5.32 3.12
C ILE A 58 -9.25 5.46 1.79
N ALA A 59 -8.70 6.63 1.51
CA ALA A 59 -7.91 6.89 0.31
C ALA A 59 -6.54 7.42 0.71
N GLY A 60 -5.49 6.94 0.06
CA GLY A 60 -4.12 7.35 0.37
C GLY A 60 -3.08 6.58 -0.42
N LEU A 61 -1.82 6.97 -0.23
CA LEU A 61 -0.68 6.22 -0.73
C LEU A 61 -0.40 5.08 0.25
N ALA A 62 -0.47 3.85 -0.23
CA ALA A 62 -0.31 2.65 0.58
C ALA A 62 0.90 1.83 0.14
N VAL A 63 1.54 1.19 1.11
CA VAL A 63 2.33 -0.02 0.86
C VAL A 63 1.41 -1.21 1.06
N VAL A 64 1.25 -2.01 0.00
CA VAL A 64 0.38 -3.18 -0.05
C VAL A 64 1.27 -4.42 -0.05
N ILE A 65 1.03 -5.33 0.88
CA ILE A 65 1.79 -6.57 1.03
C ILE A 65 0.82 -7.74 0.93
N THR A 66 1.05 -8.62 -0.05
CA THR A 66 0.29 -9.85 -0.23
C THR A 66 1.20 -11.06 -0.07
N SER A 67 0.71 -12.14 0.53
CA SER A 67 1.53 -13.33 0.82
C SER A 67 0.68 -14.61 0.80
N THR A 68 1.31 -15.77 1.01
CA THR A 68 0.60 -17.04 1.20
C THR A 68 -0.14 -17.08 2.54
N THR A 69 -1.07 -18.01 2.72
CA THR A 69 -1.89 -18.10 3.96
C THR A 69 -1.03 -18.33 5.19
N ASP A 70 -0.01 -19.19 5.09
CA ASP A 70 0.90 -19.51 6.20
C ASP A 70 1.78 -18.30 6.58
N ASP A 71 2.27 -17.58 5.57
CA ASP A 71 3.09 -16.38 5.74
C ASP A 71 2.28 -15.20 6.30
N TYR A 72 1.00 -15.10 5.92
CA TYR A 72 0.12 -14.00 6.32
C TYR A 72 -0.06 -13.92 7.84
N SER A 73 -0.20 -15.05 8.53
CA SER A 73 -0.37 -15.07 9.99
C SER A 73 0.85 -14.50 10.72
N GLN A 74 2.05 -14.73 10.19
CA GLN A 74 3.29 -14.18 10.72
C GLN A 74 3.43 -12.68 10.40
N LEU A 75 2.96 -12.24 9.23
CA LEU A 75 2.87 -10.81 8.89
C LEU A 75 1.96 -10.05 9.87
N LEU A 76 0.83 -10.64 10.26
CA LEU A 76 -0.09 -10.04 11.23
C LEU A 76 0.58 -9.79 12.59
N LEU A 77 1.29 -10.80 13.12
CA LEU A 77 1.99 -10.70 14.41
C LEU A 77 3.08 -9.63 14.42
N LYS A 78 3.62 -9.31 13.25
CA LYS A 78 4.68 -8.32 13.04
C LYS A 78 4.18 -7.03 12.38
N GLY A 79 2.86 -6.84 12.28
CA GLY A 79 2.26 -5.73 11.55
C GLY A 79 2.67 -4.35 12.08
N GLU A 80 2.80 -4.19 13.40
CA GLU A 80 3.23 -2.93 14.01
C GLU A 80 4.71 -2.63 13.77
N GLU A 81 5.58 -3.63 13.95
CA GLU A 81 7.01 -3.52 13.64
C GLU A 81 7.18 -3.11 12.17
N LEU A 82 6.44 -3.76 11.27
CA LEU A 82 6.46 -3.48 9.84
C LEU A 82 5.95 -2.08 9.50
N ALA A 83 4.87 -1.63 10.14
CA ALA A 83 4.34 -0.29 9.96
C ALA A 83 5.35 0.79 10.40
N GLN A 84 6.05 0.57 11.51
CA GLN A 84 7.11 1.49 11.95
C GLN A 84 8.25 1.56 10.93
N LYS A 85 8.66 0.43 10.35
CA LYS A 85 9.67 0.41 9.28
C LYS A 85 9.18 1.10 8.00
N VAL A 86 7.97 0.80 7.55
CA VAL A 86 7.38 1.44 6.35
C VAL A 86 7.29 2.95 6.55
N ARG A 87 6.88 3.41 7.73
CA ARG A 87 6.81 4.83 8.09
C ARG A 87 8.18 5.51 8.06
N SER A 88 9.24 4.84 8.49
CA SER A 88 10.60 5.42 8.47
C SER A 88 11.22 5.42 7.06
N LEU A 89 10.87 4.44 6.23
CA LEU A 89 11.41 4.31 4.88
C LEU A 89 10.71 5.21 3.85
N PHE A 90 9.40 5.40 3.99
CA PHE A 90 8.60 6.07 2.97
C PHE A 90 7.81 7.24 3.55
N ALA A 91 8.45 8.41 3.54
CA ALA A 91 7.74 9.67 3.76
C ALA A 91 6.56 9.79 2.78
N GLY A 92 5.40 10.22 3.29
CA GLY A 92 4.18 10.40 2.49
C GLY A 92 3.39 9.11 2.18
N VAL A 93 3.74 7.97 2.77
CA VAL A 93 2.84 6.79 2.80
C VAL A 93 1.89 6.93 3.97
N ASP A 94 0.59 6.82 3.69
CA ASP A 94 -0.48 6.98 4.66
C ASP A 94 -0.85 5.64 5.32
N LEU A 95 -0.72 4.55 4.56
CA LEU A 95 -1.29 3.25 4.90
C LEU A 95 -0.29 2.11 4.71
N LEU A 96 -0.33 1.13 5.61
CA LEU A 96 0.17 -0.22 5.38
C LEU A 96 -1.03 -1.16 5.26
N LEU A 97 -1.13 -1.90 4.16
CA LEU A 97 -2.15 -2.92 3.97
C LEU A 97 -1.52 -4.31 3.88
N LEU A 98 -2.06 -5.23 4.67
CA LEU A 98 -1.79 -6.65 4.57
C LEU A 98 -3.02 -7.32 3.94
N LEU A 99 -2.83 -7.88 2.74
CA LEU A 99 -3.86 -8.61 2.02
C LEU A 99 -3.57 -10.12 2.12
N PRO A 100 -4.52 -10.92 2.61
CA PRO A 100 -4.45 -12.37 2.53
C PRO A 100 -4.62 -12.81 1.06
N PRO A 101 -4.12 -13.99 0.70
CA PRO A 101 -4.14 -14.46 -0.70
C PRO A 101 -5.55 -14.70 -1.25
N ASN A 102 -6.56 -14.81 -0.39
CA ASN A 102 -7.96 -14.98 -0.76
C ASN A 102 -8.73 -13.65 -0.87
N GLU A 103 -8.04 -12.50 -0.70
CA GLU A 103 -8.54 -11.13 -0.89
C GLU A 103 -9.89 -10.79 -0.21
N SER A 104 -10.27 -11.58 0.80
CA SER A 104 -11.61 -11.50 1.39
C SER A 104 -11.69 -10.44 2.49
N PHE A 105 -10.58 -10.18 3.18
CA PHE A 105 -10.47 -9.22 4.28
C PHE A 105 -9.13 -8.50 4.18
N VAL A 106 -9.06 -7.24 4.62
CA VAL A 106 -7.78 -6.51 4.71
C VAL A 106 -7.54 -6.13 6.16
N LEU A 107 -6.31 -6.39 6.64
CA LEU A 107 -5.80 -5.68 7.79
C LEU A 107 -5.04 -4.44 7.30
N GLY A 108 -5.50 -3.27 7.69
CA GLY A 108 -4.84 -2.02 7.40
C GLY A 108 -4.36 -1.32 8.66
N MET A 109 -3.28 -0.54 8.52
CA MET A 109 -2.79 0.34 9.56
C MET A 109 -2.59 1.75 8.99
N VAL A 110 -3.11 2.74 9.71
CA VAL A 110 -2.86 4.16 9.42
C VAL A 110 -1.51 4.52 10.02
N LEU A 111 -0.53 4.83 9.18
CA LEU A 111 0.86 5.00 9.64
C LEU A 111 1.05 6.26 10.51
N ALA A 112 0.25 7.29 10.25
CA ALA A 112 0.29 8.54 11.01
C ALA A 112 -0.13 8.36 12.47
N THR A 113 -1.17 7.56 12.72
CA THR A 113 -1.76 7.37 14.06
C THR A 113 -1.37 6.04 14.71
N GLY A 114 -0.91 5.06 13.91
CA GLY A 114 -0.72 3.68 14.35
C GLY A 114 -2.02 2.88 14.48
N GLU A 115 -3.18 3.49 14.18
CA GLU A 115 -4.47 2.83 14.31
C GLU A 115 -4.60 1.68 13.31
N SER A 116 -5.00 0.53 13.81
CA SER A 116 -5.26 -0.66 13.01
C SER A 116 -6.75 -0.80 12.72
N PHE A 117 -7.10 -1.30 11.54
CA PHE A 117 -8.46 -1.64 11.18
C PHE A 117 -8.49 -2.96 10.41
N SER A 118 -9.56 -3.72 10.58
CA SER A 118 -9.84 -4.92 9.79
C SER A 118 -11.22 -4.80 9.17
N THR A 119 -11.32 -4.94 7.86
CA THR A 119 -12.63 -4.89 7.19
C THR A 119 -12.67 -5.77 5.94
N LEU A 120 -13.89 -6.22 5.60
CA LEU A 120 -14.21 -6.75 4.28
C LEU A 120 -14.22 -5.58 3.31
N VAL A 121 -13.21 -5.50 2.44
CA VAL A 121 -13.05 -4.36 1.53
C VAL A 121 -13.24 -4.78 0.08
N THR A 122 -13.59 -3.80 -0.73
CA THR A 122 -13.25 -3.81 -2.15
C THR A 122 -12.08 -2.84 -2.34
N VAL A 123 -10.93 -3.34 -2.79
CA VAL A 123 -9.78 -2.49 -3.12
C VAL A 123 -9.95 -2.00 -4.54
N LYS A 124 -10.06 -0.68 -4.73
CA LYS A 124 -9.96 -0.07 -6.05
C LYS A 124 -8.61 0.61 -6.18
N GLU A 125 -7.78 0.12 -7.09
CA GLU A 125 -6.55 0.82 -7.45
C GLU A 125 -6.91 2.11 -8.19
N PHE A 126 -6.23 3.22 -7.86
CA PHE A 126 -6.26 4.38 -8.72
C PHE A 126 -5.51 4.03 -10.00
N LEU A 127 -6.23 3.57 -11.01
CA LEU A 127 -5.73 3.58 -12.37
C LEU A 127 -5.50 5.05 -12.72
N ASN A 128 -4.25 5.50 -12.67
CA ASN A 128 -3.87 6.68 -13.42
C ASN A 128 -4.21 6.36 -14.87
N SER A 129 -5.28 6.96 -15.37
CA SER A 129 -5.68 6.91 -16.77
C SER A 129 -4.63 7.63 -17.61
N GLN A 130 -3.50 6.95 -17.81
CA GLN A 130 -2.55 7.21 -18.89
C GLN A 130 -2.56 6.00 -19.83
N THR A 131 -3.76 5.60 -20.23
CA THR A 131 -4.06 4.92 -21.50
C THR A 131 -5.57 4.90 -21.62
N GLY A 132 -6.10 5.56 -22.64
CA GLY A 132 -7.49 5.36 -23.04
C GLY A 132 -7.71 3.87 -23.28
N GLY A 133 -8.51 3.26 -22.43
CA GLY A 133 -8.81 1.84 -22.48
C GLY A 133 -10.05 1.58 -21.66
N ILE A 134 -11.19 1.60 -22.35
CA ILE A 134 -12.50 1.22 -21.84
C ILE A 134 -12.40 -0.23 -21.37
N TYR A 135 -12.79 -0.51 -20.12
CA TYR A 135 -13.18 -1.86 -19.73
C TYR A 135 -14.55 -1.78 -19.03
N ASN A 136 -15.58 -2.16 -19.80
CA ASN A 136 -16.79 -2.79 -19.27
C ASN A 136 -16.45 -4.25 -19.02
N VAL A 137 -16.67 -4.77 -17.81
CA VAL A 137 -17.57 -5.91 -17.51
C VAL A 137 -18.02 -5.77 -16.07
#